data_AF-A0A9P7AQK1-F1
#
_entry.id   AF-A0A9P7AQK1-F1
#
_cell.length_a   1.000
_cell.length_b   1.000
_cell.length_c   1.000
_cell.angle_alpha   90.00
_cell.angle_beta   90.00
_cell.angle_gamma   90.00
#
_symmetry.space_group_name_H-M   'P 1'
#
loop_
_entity.id
_entity.type
_entity.pdbx_description
1 polymer ?
#
loop_
_entity_poly.entity_id
_entity_poly.type
_entity_poly.pdbx_seq_one_letter_code
_entity_poly.pdbx_strand_id
1 'polypeptide(L)' 'MCETFVWNLNDSVVTPEHLAQTLIKDYVLPQNHQVVIMRVIQEQLSDFKVHISASVGD' A
#
# COMPACT_ATOMS: atom_id res chain seq x y z
N MET A 1 -11.36 -12.53 -2.56
CA MET A 1 -9.98 -12.80 -3.03
C MET A 1 -9.06 -11.99 -2.14
N CYS A 2 -8.03 -12.60 -1.56
CA CYS A 2 -7.04 -11.91 -0.74
C CYS A 2 -5.75 -11.83 -1.54
N GLU A 3 -5.19 -10.63 -1.71
CA GLU A 3 -3.92 -10.42 -2.38
C GLU A 3 -2.82 -10.07 -1.39
N THR A 4 -1.58 -10.39 -1.73
CA THR A 4 -0.40 -10.06 -0.94
C THR A 4 0.73 -9.71 -1.91
N PHE A 5 1.38 -8.57 -1.68
CA PHE A 5 2.51 -8.10 -2.48
C PHE A 5 3.60 -7.51 -1.60
N VAL A 6 4.79 -7.34 -2.18
CA VAL A 6 5.94 -6.72 -1.51
C VAL A 6 6.01 -5.26 -1.94
N TRP A 7 6.13 -4.35 -0.97
CA TRP A 7 6.31 -2.92 -1.24
C TRP A 7 7.78 -2.52 -1.05
N ASN A 8 8.36 -1.86 -2.06
CA ASN A 8 9.71 -1.27 -1.95
C ASN A 8 9.61 0.17 -1.45
N LEU A 9 10.07 0.42 -0.22
CA LEU A 9 10.03 1.75 0.40
C LEU A 9 11.02 2.76 -0.20
N ASN A 10 12.04 2.28 -0.91
CA ASN A 10 13.01 3.15 -1.59
C ASN A 10 12.53 3.56 -2.98
N ASP A 11 11.43 2.98 -3.46
CA ASP A 11 10.84 3.31 -4.75
C ASP A 11 9.94 4.55 -4.59
N SER A 12 10.26 5.61 -5.33
CA SER A 12 9.46 6.86 -5.34
C SER A 12 8.51 6.94 -6.54
N VAL A 13 8.54 5.93 -7.42
CA VAL A 13 7.83 5.92 -8.71
C VAL A 13 6.45 5.30 -8.55
N VAL A 14 6.34 4.19 -7.80
CA VAL A 14 5.06 3.52 -7.56
C VAL A 14 4.36 4.13 -6.35
N THR A 15 3.31 4.92 -6.58
CA THR A 15 2.48 5.46 -5.49
C THR A 15 1.30 4.53 -5.15
N PRO A 16 0.75 4.59 -3.93
CA PRO A 16 -0.43 3.79 -3.55
C PRO A 16 -1.61 3.98 -4.50
N GLU A 17 -1.80 5.20 -5.01
CA GLU A 17 -2.82 5.53 -6.01
C GLU A 17 -2.59 4.75 -7.31
N HIS A 18 -1.33 4.72 -7.78
CA HIS A 18 -0.96 4.05 -9.02
C HIS A 18 -1.17 2.53 -8.93
N LEU A 19 -0.78 1.93 -7.80
CA LEU A 19 -1.03 0.51 -7.55
C LEU A 19 -2.53 0.22 -7.44
N ALA A 20 -3.30 1.03 -6.71
CA ALA A 20 -4.74 0.84 -6.57
C ALA A 20 -5.48 0.91 -7.91
N GLN A 21 -5.08 1.83 -8.81
CA GLN A 21 -5.65 1.89 -10.16
C GLN A 21 -5.31 0.65 -10.99
N THR A 22 -4.08 0.15 -10.88
CA THR A 22 -3.62 -1.05 -11.58
C THR A 22 -4.43 -2.26 -11.13
N LEU A 23 -4.59 -2.46 -9.82
CA LEU A 23 -5.39 -3.56 -9.25
C LEU A 23 -6.86 -3.50 -9.67
N ILE A 24 -7.46 -2.31 -9.65
CA ILE A 24 -8.84 -2.14 -10.11
C ILE A 24 -9.01 -2.55 -11.56
N LYS A 25 -8.05 -2.17 -12.40
CA LYS A 25 -8.09 -2.46 -13.84
C LYS A 25 -7.87 -3.95 -14.11
N ASP A 26 -6.87 -4.56 -13.47
CA ASP A 26 -6.48 -5.95 -13.71
C ASP A 26 -7.50 -6.95 -13.17
N TYR A 27 -8.09 -6.66 -11.99
CA TYR A 27 -9.11 -7.50 -11.36
C TYR A 27 -10.55 -7.09 -11.68
N VAL A 28 -10.74 -6.05 -12.51
CA VAL A 28 -12.05 -5.51 -12.90
C VAL A 28 -12.91 -5.18 -11.67
N LEU A 29 -12.28 -4.55 -10.67
CA LEU A 29 -12.97 -4.15 -9.43
C LEU A 29 -13.76 -2.86 -9.64
N PRO A 30 -14.81 -2.60 -8.85
CA PRO A 30 -15.49 -1.32 -8.92
C PRO A 30 -14.64 -0.19 -8.33
N GLN A 31 -14.70 1.00 -8.93
CA GLN A 31 -13.87 2.16 -8.58
C GLN A 31 -13.97 2.58 -7.11
N ASN A 32 -15.07 2.27 -6.42
CA ASN A 32 -15.21 2.57 -4.99
C ASN A 32 -14.17 1.84 -4.11
N HIS A 33 -13.56 0.75 -4.60
CA HIS A 33 -12.51 0.04 -3.89
C HIS A 33 -11.18 0.79 -3.89
N GLN A 34 -10.99 1.79 -4.76
CA GLN A 34 -9.73 2.53 -4.87
C GLN A 34 -9.34 3.18 -3.55
N VAL A 35 -10.32 3.83 -2.91
CA VAL A 35 -10.12 4.53 -1.64
C VAL A 35 -9.75 3.56 -0.52
N VAL A 36 -10.37 2.37 -0.51
CA VAL A 36 -10.11 1.34 0.49
C VAL A 36 -8.72 0.75 0.31
N ILE A 37 -8.36 0.35 -0.91
CA ILE A 37 -7.04 -0.23 -1.23
C ILE A 37 -5.93 0.77 -0.87
N MET A 38 -6.09 2.03 -1.29
CA MET A 38 -5.11 3.08 -1.01
C MET A 38 -4.94 3.32 0.49
N ARG A 39 -6.05 3.37 1.25
CA ARG A 39 -6.01 3.53 2.71
C ARG A 39 -5.24 2.39 3.38
N VAL A 40 -5.58 1.14 3.05
CA VAL A 40 -4.94 -0.03 3.66
C VAL A 40 -3.44 -0.05 3.38
N ILE A 41 -3.02 0.29 2.16
CA ILE A 41 -1.59 0.42 1.83
C ILE A 41 -0.94 1.50 2.71
N GLN A 42 -1.55 2.69 2.80
CA GLN A 42 -1.00 3.80 3.58
C GLN A 42 -0.91 3.49 5.08
N GLU A 43 -1.90 2.78 5.64
CA GLU A 43 -1.90 2.32 7.03
C GLU A 43 -0.73 1.35 7.27
N GLN A 44 -0.60 0.31 6.44
CA GLN A 44 0.47 -0.69 6.55
C GLN A 44 1.87 -0.06 6.44
N LEU A 45 2.05 0.92 5.54
CA LEU A 45 3.32 1.65 5.38
C LEU A 45 3.62 2.55 6.59
N SER A 46 2.60 3.19 7.16
CA SER A 46 2.74 4.05 8.33
C SER A 46 3.12 3.22 9.56
N ASP A 47 2.44 2.09 9.78
CA ASP A 47 2.72 1.18 10.88
C ASP A 47 4.15 0.62 10.78
N PHE A 48 4.57 0.20 9.58
CA PHE A 48 5.94 -0.27 9.37
C PHE A 48 6.99 0.81 9.72
N LYS A 49 6.76 2.07 9.32
CA LYS A 49 7.67 3.18 9.64
C LYS A 49 7.76 3.45 11.13
N VAL A 50 6.64 3.37 11.85
CA VAL A 50 6.59 3.51 13.32
C VAL A 50 7.33 2.37 14.01
N HIS A 51 7.16 1.12 13.55
CA HIS A 51 7.85 -0.02 14.15
C HIS A 51 9.35 0.00 13.91
N ILE A 52 9.81 0.42 12.72
CA ILE A 52 11.24 0.52 12.44
C ILE A 52 11.90 1.66 13.20
N SER A 53 11.23 2.81 13.34
CA SER A 53 11.77 3.94 14.12
C SER A 53 11.78 3.64 15.61
N ALA A 54 10.82 2.86 16.12
CA ALA A 54 10.79 2.42 17.52
C ALA A 54 11.88 1.38 17.85
N SER A 55 12.33 0.59 16.87
CA SER A 55 13.38 -0.42 17.07
C SER A 55 14.82 0.10 17.01
N VAL A 56 15.03 1.34 16.55
CA VAL A 56 16.35 2.02 16.54
C VAL A 56 16.42 2.98 17.74
N GLY A 57 16.27 2.42 18.93
CA GLY A 57 16.16 3.18 20.17
C GLY A 57 16.30 2.31 21.41
N ASP A 58 17.34 1.48 21.47
CA ASP A 58 17.98 0.98 22.70
C ASP A 58 19.50 0.94 22.49
#